data_AF-A0A2V5VSG8-F1
#
_entry.id   AF-A0A2V5VSG8-F1
#
_cell.length_a   1.000
_cell.length_b   1.000
_cell.length_c   1.000
_cell.angle_alpha   90.00
_cell.angle_beta   90.00
_cell.angle_gamma   90.00
#
_symmetry.space_group_name_H-M   'P 1'
#
loop_
_entity.id
_entity.type
_entity.pdbx_description
1 polymer ?
#
loop_
_entity_poly.entity_id
_entity_poly.type
_entity_poly.pdbx_seq_one_letter_code
_entity_poly.pdbx_strand_id
1 'polypeptide(L)'
;MKHTQRVSVRSKEPPVIEIDPSCLAAYVRYKKGKVAKTKEITQRRSPVTCTVDFDANGEVIGIELIGVKEFTLEKILELLPEGARNFDFRRARFVPAASVPASA
;
A
#
# COMPACT_ATOMS: atom_id res chain seq x y z
N MET A 1 20.52 -15.57 4.24
CA MET A 1 19.32 -15.69 5.10
C MET A 1 18.37 -14.55 4.74
N LYS A 2 17.14 -14.83 4.30
CA LYS A 2 16.14 -13.77 4.07
C LYS A 2 15.61 -13.33 5.43
N HIS A 3 15.83 -12.07 5.82
CA HIS A 3 15.17 -11.50 6.99
C HIS A 3 13.68 -11.37 6.69
N THR A 4 12.87 -12.33 7.14
CA THR A 4 11.41 -12.23 7.06
C THR A 4 10.94 -11.24 8.12
N GLN A 5 10.81 -9.96 7.76
CA GLN A 5 10.16 -8.98 8.63
C GLN A 5 8.69 -9.37 8.76
N ARG A 6 8.28 -9.83 9.95
CA ARG A 6 6.87 -10.03 10.28
C ARG A 6 6.22 -8.65 10.36
N VAL A 7 5.36 -8.36 9.41
CA VAL A 7 4.54 -7.15 9.37
C VAL A 7 3.10 -7.57 9.61
N SER A 8 2.34 -6.80 10.39
CA SER A 8 0.94 -7.10 10.69
C SER A 8 0.05 -5.93 10.35
N VAL A 9 -1.13 -6.23 9.80
CA VAL A 9 -2.18 -5.24 9.56
C VAL A 9 -3.33 -5.50 10.52
N ARG A 10 -3.76 -4.49 11.27
CA ARG A 10 -4.92 -4.59 12.16
C ARG A 10 -5.91 -3.49 11.83
N SER A 11 -7.01 -3.86 11.19
CA SER A 11 -8.11 -2.95 10.86
C SER A 11 -9.43 -3.70 10.83
N LYS A 12 -10.49 -3.05 11.32
CA LYS A 12 -11.88 -3.54 11.17
C LYS A 12 -12.58 -2.94 9.95
N GLU A 13 -11.99 -1.89 9.38
CA GLU A 13 -12.51 -1.19 8.22
C GLU A 13 -12.08 -1.91 6.93
N PRO A 14 -12.93 -1.89 5.89
CA PRO A 14 -12.53 -2.38 4.58
C PRO A 14 -11.38 -1.54 4.03
N PRO A 15 -10.43 -2.16 3.29
CA PRO A 15 -9.36 -1.41 2.68
C PRO A 15 -9.90 -0.52 1.56
N VAL A 16 -9.27 0.62 1.38
CA VAL A 16 -9.62 1.59 0.36
C VAL A 16 -8.51 1.62 -0.69
N ILE A 17 -8.89 1.57 -1.95
CA ILE A 17 -7.99 1.65 -3.08
C ILE A 17 -8.16 3.04 -3.69
N GLU A 18 -7.08 3.82 -3.67
CA GLU A 18 -6.98 5.14 -4.28
C GLU A 18 -6.10 4.99 -5.54
N ILE A 19 -6.53 5.55 -6.67
CA ILE A 19 -5.73 5.55 -7.90
C ILE A 19 -5.48 7.00 -8.30
N ASP A 20 -4.21 7.34 -8.49
CA ASP A 20 -3.78 8.62 -9.06
C ASP A 20 -3.22 8.38 -10.48
N PRO A 21 -4.02 8.64 -11.52
CA PRO A 21 -3.58 8.45 -12.90
C PRO A 21 -2.48 9.43 -13.32
N SER A 22 -2.35 10.59 -12.66
CA SER A 22 -1.32 11.58 -13.00
C SER A 22 0.10 11.09 -12.69
N CYS A 23 0.22 10.25 -11.66
CA CYS A 23 1.49 9.66 -11.22
C CYS A 23 1.64 8.18 -11.59
N LEU A 24 0.68 7.59 -12.31
CA LEU A 24 0.55 6.13 -12.48
C LEU A 24 0.69 5.40 -11.14
N ALA A 25 -0.05 5.86 -10.14
CA ALA A 25 0.07 5.38 -8.78
C ALA A 25 -1.23 4.75 -8.26
N ALA A 26 -1.07 3.75 -7.40
CA ALA A 26 -2.16 3.12 -6.68
C ALA A 26 -1.80 3.00 -5.20
N TYR A 27 -2.68 3.49 -4.33
CA TYR A 27 -2.53 3.38 -2.89
C TYR A 27 -3.59 2.45 -2.31
N VAL A 28 -3.16 1.43 -1.57
CA VAL A 28 -4.05 0.54 -0.83
C VAL A 28 -3.95 0.90 0.65
N ARG A 29 -4.99 1.56 1.15
CA ARG A 29 -5.11 1.97 2.54
C ARG A 29 -5.85 0.91 3.35
N TYR A 30 -5.19 0.31 4.33
CA TYR A 30 -5.81 -0.68 5.22
C TYR A 30 -6.47 -0.04 6.45
N LYS A 31 -5.90 1.04 6.96
CA LYS A 31 -6.44 1.82 8.07
C LYS A 31 -6.11 3.29 7.92
N LYS A 32 -6.87 4.14 8.60
CA LYS A 32 -6.54 5.55 8.79
C LYS A 32 -5.58 5.67 9.99
N GLY A 33 -4.60 6.55 9.88
CA GLY A 33 -3.64 6.77 10.94
C GLY A 33 -2.48 7.65 10.48
N LYS A 34 -1.65 8.08 11.44
CA LYS A 34 -0.45 8.84 11.16
C LYS A 34 0.67 7.90 10.72
N VAL A 35 1.25 8.17 9.55
CA VAL A 35 2.46 7.49 9.09
C VAL A 35 3.63 7.93 9.95
N ALA A 36 4.26 6.96 10.63
CA ALA A 36 5.47 7.18 11.41
C ALA A 36 6.73 6.81 10.61
N LYS A 37 6.61 5.86 9.68
CA LYS A 37 7.71 5.41 8.84
C LYS A 37 7.21 4.86 7.50
N THR A 38 7.87 5.22 6.42
CA THR A 38 7.69 4.59 5.11
C THR A 38 8.92 3.74 4.79
N LYS A 39 8.73 2.54 4.23
CA LYS A 39 9.82 1.70 3.72
C LYS A 39 9.60 1.36 2.27
N GLU A 40 10.63 1.56 1.46
CA GLU A 40 10.68 1.00 0.12
C GLU A 40 10.96 -0.50 0.16
N ILE A 41 10.14 -1.28 -0.53
CA ILE A 41 10.25 -2.75 -0.65
C ILE A 41 10.35 -3.19 -2.12
N THR A 42 10.63 -2.24 -3.02
CA THR A 42 10.83 -2.45 -4.44
C THR A 42 11.79 -3.62 -4.71
N GLN A 43 11.36 -4.58 -5.53
CA GLN A 43 12.24 -5.64 -5.99
C GLN A 43 13.30 -5.06 -6.95
N ARG A 44 14.54 -5.56 -6.89
CA ARG A 44 15.61 -5.09 -7.79
C ARG A 44 15.17 -5.22 -9.25
N ARG A 45 15.35 -4.14 -10.03
CA ARG A 45 14.97 -4.01 -11.45
C ARG A 45 13.44 -4.00 -11.72
N SER A 46 12.61 -3.83 -10.69
CA SER A 46 11.20 -3.54 -10.88
C SER A 46 11.03 -2.13 -11.47
N PRO A 47 10.23 -1.94 -12.53
CA PRO A 47 9.85 -0.61 -13.02
C PRO A 47 8.81 0.06 -12.11
N VAL A 48 8.25 -0.68 -11.15
CA VAL A 48 7.29 -0.20 -10.16
C VAL A 48 7.99 -0.02 -8.83
N THR A 49 7.93 1.18 -8.27
CA THR A 49 8.36 1.45 -6.90
C THR A 49 7.24 1.05 -5.95
N CYS A 50 7.56 0.27 -4.92
CA CYS A 50 6.59 -0.15 -3.91
C CYS A 50 7.05 0.32 -2.53
N THR A 51 6.19 1.06 -1.84
CA THR A 51 6.43 1.53 -0.48
C THR A 51 5.36 0.99 0.47
N VAL A 52 5.73 0.81 1.73
CA VAL A 52 4.81 0.42 2.81
C VAL A 52 4.89 1.46 3.91
N ASP A 53 3.73 1.99 4.27
CA ASP A 53 3.57 2.93 5.37
C ASP A 53 3.27 2.20 6.66
N PHE A 54 3.98 2.56 7.72
CA PHE A 54 3.85 2.02 9.06
C PHE A 54 3.46 3.11 10.04
N ASP A 55 2.63 2.75 11.01
CA ASP A 55 2.41 3.57 12.19
C ASP A 55 3.55 3.45 13.21
N ALA A 56 3.44 4.18 14.33
CA ALA A 56 4.45 4.20 15.38
C ALA A 56 4.63 2.83 16.10
N ASN A 57 3.65 1.94 15.99
CA ASN A 57 3.68 0.59 16.56
C ASN A 57 4.23 -0.45 15.56
N GLY A 58 4.59 -0.03 14.35
CA GLY A 58 5.07 -0.92 13.30
C GLY A 58 3.96 -1.69 12.57
N GLU A 59 2.70 -1.28 12.72
CA GLU A 59 1.58 -1.83 11.96
C GLU A 59 1.41 -1.11 10.62
N VAL A 60 0.97 -1.84 9.59
CA VAL A 60 0.78 -1.24 8.25
C VAL A 60 -0.43 -0.32 8.24
N ILE A 61 -0.23 0.87 7.67
CA ILE A 61 -1.30 1.82 7.31
C ILE A 61 -1.73 1.57 5.87
N GLY A 62 -0.78 1.46 4.96
CA GLY A 62 -1.04 1.28 3.54
C GLY A 62 0.18 0.87 2.73
N ILE A 63 -0.06 0.61 1.45
CA ILE A 63 0.96 0.33 0.43
C ILE A 63 0.76 1.33 -0.69
N GLU A 64 1.84 1.85 -1.22
CA GLU A 64 1.84 2.67 -2.42
C GLU A 64 2.61 1.97 -3.53
N LEU A 65 2.01 1.90 -4.72
CA LEU A 65 2.65 1.51 -5.96
C LEU A 65 2.79 2.76 -6.84
N ILE A 66 3.98 3.02 -7.35
CA ILE A 66 4.27 4.16 -8.23
C ILE A 66 4.84 3.64 -9.56
N GLY A 67 4.39 4.22 -10.68
CA GLY A 67 4.78 3.78 -12.02
C GLY A 67 4.04 2.52 -12.50
N VAL A 68 2.93 2.18 -11.87
CA VAL A 68 2.14 0.99 -12.17
C VAL A 68 1.11 1.28 -13.28
N LYS A 69 1.18 0.50 -14.36
CA LYS A 69 0.19 0.57 -15.46
C LYS A 69 -1.04 -0.30 -15.20
N GLU A 70 -0.82 -1.42 -14.53
CA GLU A 70 -1.84 -2.40 -14.15
C GLU A 70 -1.43 -3.07 -12.84
N PHE A 71 -2.40 -3.43 -12.01
CA PHE A 71 -2.17 -4.27 -10.85
C PHE A 71 -3.37 -5.17 -10.59
N THR A 72 -3.11 -6.30 -9.93
CA THR A 72 -4.15 -7.11 -9.29
C THR A 72 -3.96 -7.01 -7.78
N LEU A 73 -5.04 -7.17 -7.01
CA LEU A 73 -4.95 -7.18 -5.55
C LEU A 73 -4.09 -8.34 -5.05
N GLU A 74 -4.08 -9.45 -5.79
CA GLU A 74 -3.18 -10.58 -5.55
C GLU A 74 -1.70 -10.20 -5.68
N LYS A 75 -1.30 -9.51 -6.78
CA LYS A 75 0.08 -9.00 -6.93
C LYS A 75 0.46 -8.06 -5.79
N ILE A 76 -0.48 -7.28 -5.25
CA ILE A 76 -0.23 -6.42 -4.08
C ILE A 76 0.07 -7.26 -2.84
N LEU A 77 -0.65 -8.36 -2.60
CA LEU A 77 -0.35 -9.28 -1.49
C LEU A 77 1.01 -9.95 -1.65
N GLU A 78 1.43 -10.27 -2.88
CA GLU A 78 2.74 -10.88 -3.13
C GLU A 78 3.89 -9.94 -2.76
N LEU A 79 3.72 -8.63 -2.99
CA LEU A 79 4.67 -7.59 -2.62
C LEU A 79 4.77 -7.42 -1.11
N LEU A 80 3.70 -7.71 -0.37
CA LEU A 80 3.70 -7.59 1.08
C LEU A 80 4.56 -8.64 1.77
N PRO A 81 5.18 -8.30 2.91
CA PRO A 81 5.77 -9.28 3.81
C PRO A 81 4.70 -10.28 4.27
N GLU A 82 5.12 -11.52 4.53
CA GLU A 82 4.24 -12.67 4.76
C GLU A 82 3.11 -12.44 5.80
N GLY A 83 3.38 -11.70 6.89
CA GLY A 83 2.38 -11.40 7.90
C GLY A 83 1.29 -10.39 7.50
N ALA A 84 1.51 -9.64 6.40
CA ALA A 84 0.54 -8.69 5.86
C ALA A 84 -0.30 -9.28 4.72
N ARG A 85 -0.04 -10.54 4.32
CA ARG A 85 -0.73 -11.22 3.21
C ARG A 85 -2.14 -11.72 3.53
N ASN A 86 -2.51 -11.78 4.81
CA ASN A 86 -3.80 -12.32 5.26
C ASN A 86 -4.96 -11.30 5.17
N PHE A 87 -4.89 -10.33 4.26
CA PHE A 87 -5.91 -9.30 4.14
C PHE A 87 -7.05 -9.72 3.21
N ASP A 88 -8.29 -9.53 3.65
CA ASP A 88 -9.48 -9.82 2.85
C ASP A 88 -9.89 -8.59 2.02
N PHE A 89 -9.67 -8.67 0.72
CA PHE A 89 -10.04 -7.63 -0.23
C PHE A 89 -11.49 -7.70 -0.74
N ARG A 90 -12.29 -8.70 -0.37
CA ARG A 90 -13.68 -8.84 -0.87
C ARG A 90 -14.57 -7.64 -0.57
N ARG A 91 -14.24 -6.89 0.49
CA ARG A 91 -14.95 -5.67 0.91
C ARG A 91 -14.21 -4.40 0.52
N ALA A 92 -13.12 -4.51 -0.23
CA ALA A 92 -12.35 -3.35 -0.67
C ALA A 92 -13.20 -2.42 -1.52
N ARG A 93 -12.95 -1.12 -1.40
CA ARG A 93 -13.67 -0.11 -2.17
C ARG A 93 -12.68 0.79 -2.89
N PHE A 94 -13.00 1.10 -4.14
CA PHE A 94 -12.32 2.15 -4.87
C PHE A 94 -12.84 3.53 -4.41
N VAL A 95 -11.92 4.48 -4.24
CA VAL A 95 -12.24 5.90 -4.12
C VAL A 95 -11.27 6.70 -4.99
N PRO A 96 -11.68 7.87 -5.50
CA PRO A 96 -10.75 8.77 -6.16
C PRO A 96 -9.61 9.16 -5.20
N ALA A 97 -8.38 9.21 -5.70
CA ALA A 97 -7.31 9.84 -4.95
C ALA A 97 -7.69 11.29 -4.64
N ALA A 98 -7.37 11.77 -3.44
CA ALA A 98 -7.60 13.17 -3.11
C ALA A 98 -6.82 14.03 -4.12
N SER A 99 -7.51 14.92 -4.83
CA SER A 99 -6.84 15.91 -5.65
C SER A 99 -6.03 16.80 -4.72
N VAL A 100 -4.72 16.89 -4.95
CA VAL A 100 -3.97 18.04 -4.45
C VAL A 100 -4.60 19.26 -5.14
N PRO A 101 -5.11 20.27 -4.40
CA PRO A 101 -5.56 21.49 -5.04
C PRO A 101 -4.41 22.00 -5.89
N ALA A 102 -4.66 22.33 -7.16
CA ALA A 102 -3.67 23.02 -7.96
C ALA A 102 -3.22 24.24 -7.16
N SER A 103 -1.95 24.29 -6.77
CA SER A 103 -1.36 25.48 -6.17
C SER A 103 -1.52 26.60 -7.19
N ALA A 104 -2.37 27.57 -6.86
CA ALA A 104 -2.59 28.79 -7.63
C ALA A 104 -1.33 29.66 -7.64
#